data_AF-A0A4Q3WIZ1-F1
#
_entry.id   AF-A0A4Q3WIZ1-F1
#
_cell.length_a   1.000
_cell.length_b   1.000
_cell.length_c   1.000
_cell.angle_alpha   90.00
_cell.angle_beta   90.00
_cell.angle_gamma   90.00
#
_symmetry.space_group_name_H-M   'P 1'
#
loop_
_entity.id
_entity.type
_entity.pdbx_description
1 polymer ?
#
loop_
_entity_poly.entity_id
_entity_poly.type
_entity_poly.pdbx_seq_one_letter_code
_entity_poly.pdbx_strand_id
1 'polypeptide(L)'
;MFHQFRALGAIAVVVAVSLPLAACSDESKLTIHSENGDHTFSIEIVDTPESRAQGLMYRQELADDAGMLFDFFEDRDVSFWMRNTFIPLDM
;
A
#
# COMPACT_ATOMS: atom_id res chain seq x y z
N MET A 1 27.35 64.81 9.30
CA MET A 1 25.98 64.83 9.86
C MET A 1 25.40 63.45 9.62
N PHE A 2 25.11 62.73 10.71
CA PHE A 2 24.69 61.32 10.76
C PHE A 2 23.50 61.01 9.84
N HIS A 3 23.34 59.73 9.45
CA HIS A 3 22.10 58.93 9.29
C HIS A 3 22.43 57.68 8.43
N GLN A 4 22.96 56.61 9.04
CA GLN A 4 22.23 55.40 9.47
C GLN A 4 22.29 54.25 8.44
N PHE A 5 23.04 53.21 8.82
CA PHE A 5 22.99 51.86 8.25
C PHE A 5 21.59 51.25 8.40
N ARG A 6 21.05 50.64 7.34
CA ARG A 6 20.16 49.47 7.47
C ARG A 6 20.44 48.47 6.35
N ALA A 7 21.07 47.37 6.76
CA ALA A 7 21.08 46.10 6.05
C ALA A 7 19.68 45.44 6.10
N LEU A 8 19.59 44.24 5.52
CA LEU A 8 18.44 43.31 5.44
C LEU A 8 17.56 43.56 4.20
N GLY A 9 17.36 42.60 3.31
CA GLY A 9 17.72 41.19 3.30
C GLY A 9 16.98 40.56 2.14
N ALA A 10 17.68 39.80 1.30
CA ALA A 10 17.06 39.03 0.23
C ALA A 10 16.11 38.01 0.86
N ILE A 11 14.80 38.25 0.78
CA ILE A 11 13.81 37.22 1.09
C ILE A 11 13.76 36.32 -0.15
N ALA A 12 14.65 35.33 -0.17
CA ALA A 12 14.47 34.14 -0.99
C ALA A 12 13.23 33.42 -0.44
N VAL A 13 12.10 33.58 -1.11
CA VAL A 13 10.91 32.77 -0.86
C VAL A 13 11.28 31.35 -1.27
N VAL A 14 11.71 30.54 -0.31
CA VAL A 14 11.76 29.09 -0.45
C VAL A 14 10.30 28.64 -0.47
N VAL A 15 9.72 28.57 -1.67
CA VAL A 15 8.48 27.83 -1.91
C VAL A 15 8.84 26.37 -1.70
N ALA A 16 8.61 25.88 -0.48
CA ALA A 16 8.61 24.46 -0.20
C ALA A 16 7.51 23.84 -1.06
N VAL A 17 7.93 23.24 -2.18
CA VAL A 17 7.07 22.46 -3.06
C VAL A 17 6.63 21.23 -2.25
N SER A 18 5.47 21.34 -1.62
CA SER A 18 4.74 20.22 -1.03
C SER A 18 4.14 19.40 -2.17
N LEU A 19 4.97 18.57 -2.80
CA LEU A 19 4.47 17.49 -3.66
C LEU A 19 3.89 16.41 -2.74
N PRO A 20 2.61 16.02 -2.91
CA PRO A 20 2.13 14.81 -2.28
C PRO A 20 2.93 13.67 -2.89
N LEU A 21 3.65 12.93 -2.06
CA LEU A 21 4.25 11.67 -2.46
C LEU A 21 3.09 10.71 -2.66
N ALA A 22 2.51 10.70 -3.87
CA ALA A 22 1.59 9.64 -4.27
C ALA A 22 2.42 8.35 -4.29
N ALA A 23 2.43 7.63 -3.17
CA ALA A 23 2.86 6.26 -3.16
C ALA A 23 1.86 5.51 -4.04
N CYS A 24 2.26 5.18 -5.28
CA CYS A 24 1.49 4.31 -6.14
C CYS A 24 1.50 2.92 -5.50
N SER A 25 0.49 2.62 -4.68
CA SER A 25 0.13 1.24 -4.40
C SER A 25 -0.41 0.67 -5.69
N ASP A 26 0.24 -0.36 -6.22
CA ASP A 26 -0.19 -1.10 -7.41
C ASP A 26 -1.45 -1.90 -7.06
N GLU A 27 -2.58 -1.21 -6.94
CA GLU A 27 -3.86 -1.79 -6.55
C GLU A 27 -4.51 -2.39 -7.79
N SER A 28 -4.53 -3.72 -7.86
CA SER A 28 -5.16 -4.46 -8.93
C SER A 28 -6.61 -4.80 -8.57
N LYS A 29 -7.48 -5.02 -9.57
CA LYS A 29 -8.87 -5.45 -9.34
C LYS A 29 -9.02 -6.92 -9.69
N LEU A 30 -9.65 -7.69 -8.80
CA LEU A 30 -9.97 -9.11 -8.99
C LEU A 30 -11.47 -9.31 -8.85
N THR A 31 -12.10 -9.96 -9.83
CA THR A 31 -13.53 -10.28 -9.81
C THR A 31 -13.72 -11.79 -9.70
N ILE A 32 -14.47 -12.22 -8.68
CA ILE A 32 -14.94 -13.59 -8.51
C ILE A 32 -16.35 -13.68 -9.07
N HIS A 33 -16.54 -14.53 -10.07
CA HIS A 33 -17.84 -14.83 -10.67
C HIS A 33 -18.50 -16.00 -9.93
N SER A 34 -19.71 -15.79 -9.40
CA SER A 34 -20.47 -16.83 -8.69
C SER A 34 -21.92 -16.87 -9.18
N GLU A 35 -22.67 -17.91 -8.79
CA GLU A 35 -24.11 -17.99 -9.06
C GLU A 35 -24.90 -16.82 -8.45
N ASN A 36 -24.40 -16.24 -7.36
CA ASN A 36 -25.03 -15.10 -6.66
C ASN A 36 -24.59 -13.73 -7.21
N GLY A 37 -23.75 -13.72 -8.26
CA GLY A 37 -23.25 -12.51 -8.91
C GLY A 37 -21.73 -12.34 -8.80
N ASP A 38 -21.28 -11.19 -9.28
CA ASP A 38 -19.88 -10.79 -9.35
C ASP A 38 -19.45 -10.08 -8.07
N HIS A 39 -18.34 -10.54 -7.48
CA HIS A 39 -17.72 -9.94 -6.31
C HIS A 39 -16.36 -9.37 -6.71
N THR A 40 -16.20 -8.05 -6.63
CA THR A 40 -14.97 -7.37 -7.03
C THR A 40 -14.19 -6.91 -5.82
N PHE A 41 -12.89 -7.19 -5.81
CA PHE A 41 -11.97 -6.86 -4.74
C PHE A 41 -10.80 -6.02 -5.26
N SER A 42 -10.34 -5.06 -4.45
CA SER A 42 -9.02 -4.45 -4.56
C SER A 42 -7.98 -5.42 -4.01
N ILE A 43 -6.99 -5.80 -4.80
CA ILE A 43 -5.97 -6.77 -4.40
C ILE A 43 -4.56 -6.22 -4.51
N GLU A 44 -3.73 -6.64 -3.56
CA GLU A 44 -2.28 -6.57 -3.67
C GLU A 44 -1.77 -7.92 -4.18
N ILE A 45 -0.99 -7.91 -5.27
CA ILE A 45 -0.38 -9.13 -5.82
C ILE A 45 0.98 -9.34 -5.14
N VAL A 46 1.20 -10.55 -4.61
CA VAL A 46 2.47 -10.95 -4.00
C VAL A 46 3.03 -12.17 -4.74
N ASP A 47 4.08 -11.92 -5.51
CA ASP A 47 4.65 -12.88 -6.46
C ASP A 47 6.12 -13.26 -6.14
N THR A 48 6.74 -12.59 -5.16
CA THR A 48 8.09 -12.91 -4.67
C THR A 48 8.06 -13.77 -3.41
N PRO A 49 9.08 -14.63 -3.15
CA PRO A 49 9.16 -15.40 -1.91
C PRO A 49 9.04 -14.54 -0.65
N GLU A 50 9.66 -13.36 -0.65
CA GLU A 50 9.69 -12.45 0.48
C GLU A 50 8.32 -11.81 0.72
N SER A 51 7.66 -11.30 -0.34
CA SER A 51 6.33 -10.70 -0.22
C SER A 51 5.27 -11.72 0.22
N ARG A 52 5.33 -12.96 -0.30
CA ARG A 52 4.46 -14.06 0.13
C ARG A 52 4.72 -14.47 1.57
N ALA A 53 5.97 -14.55 2.00
CA ALA A 53 6.28 -14.89 3.38
C ALA A 53 5.77 -13.83 4.38
N GLN A 54 5.79 -12.56 3.98
CA GLN A 54 5.25 -11.45 4.77
C GLN A 54 3.71 -11.45 4.77
N GLY A 55 3.07 -11.61 3.60
CA GLY A 55 1.62 -11.57 3.47
C GLY A 55 0.99 -10.33 4.13
N LEU A 56 -0.10 -10.54 4.86
CA LEU A 56 -0.82 -9.49 5.61
C LEU A 56 -0.32 -9.32 7.06
N MET A 57 0.90 -9.76 7.38
CA MET A 57 1.47 -9.58 8.72
C MET A 57 1.44 -8.11 9.15
N TYR A 58 1.08 -7.90 10.42
CA TYR A 58 1.03 -6.61 11.10
C TYR A 58 0.00 -5.60 10.57
N ARG A 59 -0.84 -5.98 9.60
CA ARG A 59 -2.00 -5.17 9.19
C ARG A 59 -3.00 -5.12 10.34
N GLN A 60 -3.44 -3.92 10.71
CA GLN A 60 -4.44 -3.71 11.77
C GLN A 60 -5.87 -3.74 11.20
N GLU A 61 -6.01 -3.44 9.93
CA GLU A 61 -7.28 -3.37 9.22
C GLU A 61 -7.09 -3.79 7.76
N LEU A 62 -8.19 -4.22 7.15
CA LEU A 62 -8.34 -4.52 5.74
C LEU A 62 -9.77 -4.15 5.37
N ALA A 63 -9.98 -3.49 4.23
CA ALA A 63 -11.33 -3.16 3.78
C ALA A 63 -12.09 -4.44 3.41
N ASP A 64 -13.42 -4.41 3.52
CA ASP A 64 -14.27 -5.58 3.24
C ASP A 64 -14.16 -6.07 1.78
N ASP A 65 -13.81 -5.17 0.86
CA ASP A 65 -13.57 -5.44 -0.56
C ASP A 65 -12.07 -5.43 -0.91
N ALA A 66 -11.18 -5.63 0.07
CA ALA A 66 -9.74 -5.72 -0.16
C ALA A 66 -9.17 -7.10 0.14
N GLY A 67 -8.10 -7.47 -0.55
CA GLY A 67 -7.45 -8.76 -0.40
C GLY A 67 -6.00 -8.80 -0.88
N MET A 68 -5.41 -9.99 -0.83
CA MET A 68 -4.06 -10.24 -1.31
C MET A 68 -4.06 -11.51 -2.15
N LEU A 69 -3.50 -11.43 -3.37
CA LEU A 69 -3.39 -12.55 -4.29
C LEU A 69 -1.96 -13.10 -4.26
N PHE A 70 -1.83 -14.37 -3.87
CA PHE A 70 -0.56 -15.08 -3.86
C PHE A 70 -0.37 -15.81 -5.19
N ASP A 71 0.49 -15.28 -6.07
CA ASP A 71 0.86 -15.95 -7.31
C ASP A 71 2.12 -16.79 -7.09
N PHE A 72 2.03 -18.10 -7.33
CA PHE A 72 3.14 -19.04 -7.19
C PHE A 72 3.76 -19.43 -8.54
N PHE A 73 3.15 -19.05 -9.67
CA PHE A 73 3.53 -19.41 -11.04
C PHE A 73 3.54 -20.91 -11.37
N GLU A 74 3.25 -21.77 -10.39
CA GLU A 74 3.22 -23.22 -10.54
C GLU A 74 2.13 -23.82 -9.63
N ASP A 75 1.46 -24.86 -10.12
CA ASP A 75 0.50 -25.63 -9.34
C ASP A 75 1.25 -26.51 -8.34
N ARG A 76 1.06 -26.23 -7.05
CA ARG A 76 1.70 -26.97 -5.96
C ARG A 76 0.90 -26.89 -4.68
N ASP A 77 1.15 -27.85 -3.80
CA ASP A 77 0.65 -27.79 -2.43
C ASP A 77 1.34 -26.63 -1.68
N VAL A 78 0.52 -25.77 -1.09
CA VAL A 78 0.97 -24.65 -0.28
C VAL A 78 0.34 -24.70 1.11
N SER A 79 1.04 -24.16 2.08
CA SER A 79 0.55 -24.03 3.45
C SER A 79 0.68 -22.60 3.89
N PHE A 80 -0.38 -22.09 4.50
CA PHE A 80 -0.43 -20.75 5.06
C PHE A 80 -0.44 -20.82 6.58
N TRP A 81 -0.04 -19.72 7.20
CA TRP A 81 -0.07 -19.51 8.64
C TRP A 81 -0.50 -18.08 8.93
N MET A 82 -1.02 -17.85 10.13
CA MET A 82 -1.46 -16.52 10.58
C MET A 82 -0.48 -15.91 11.58
N ARG A 83 0.82 -16.26 11.49
CA ARG A 83 1.82 -15.71 12.40
C ARG A 83 1.88 -14.20 12.20
N ASN A 84 1.64 -13.44 13.26
CA ASN A 84 1.63 -11.97 13.26
C ASN A 84 0.53 -11.33 12.38
N THR A 85 -0.53 -12.07 12.04
CA THR A 85 -1.71 -11.52 11.37
C THR A 85 -2.77 -11.20 12.42
N PHE A 86 -3.16 -9.93 12.55
CA PHE A 86 -4.11 -9.48 13.58
C PHE A 86 -5.57 -9.56 13.15
N ILE A 87 -5.80 -9.50 11.85
CA ILE A 87 -7.13 -9.61 11.23
C ILE A 87 -7.46 -11.09 10.95
N PRO A 88 -8.69 -11.55 11.17
CA PRO A 88 -9.13 -12.86 10.72
C PRO A 88 -9.20 -12.89 9.19
N LEU A 89 -8.82 -14.00 8.58
CA LEU A 89 -8.77 -14.17 7.13
C LEU A 89 -9.43 -15.48 6.71
N ASP A 90 -10.08 -15.44 5.55
CA ASP A 90 -10.50 -16.60 4.78
C ASP A 90 -9.50 -16.84 3.63
N MET A 91 -9.30 -18.10 3.24
CA MET A 91 -8.33 -18.52 2.20
C MET A 91 -8.96 -19.49 1.21
#